data_AF-D8G2P2-F1
#
_entry.id   AF-D8G2P2-F1
#
_cell.length_a   1.000
_cell.length_b   1.000
_cell.length_c   1.000
_cell.angle_alpha   90.00
_cell.angle_beta   90.00
_cell.angle_gamma   90.00
#
_symmetry.space_group_name_H-M   'P 1'
#
loop_
_entity.id
_entity.type
_entity.pdbx_description
1 polymer ?
#
loop_
_entity_poly.entity_id
_entity_poly.type
_entity_poly.pdbx_seq_one_letter_code
_entity_poly.pdbx_strand_id
1 'polypeptide(L)' 'MQAIAVNIPTTLTLTVTHEQFFELAQANQDLQLKRTATGELIVMPPTGSETGKEI' A
#
# COMPACT_ATOMS: atom_id res chain seq x y z
N MET A 1 4.67 0.05 -25.08
CA MET A 1 4.27 -1.18 -24.39
C MET A 1 2.88 -0.96 -23.81
N GLN A 2 1.92 -1.87 -24.03
CA GLN A 2 0.61 -1.81 -23.35
C GLN A 2 0.76 -2.39 -21.94
N ALA A 3 0.27 -1.68 -20.93
CA ALA A 3 0.21 -2.19 -19.57
C ALA A 3 -1.07 -3.00 -19.37
N ILE A 4 -0.95 -4.17 -18.73
CA ILE A 4 -2.09 -5.01 -18.35
C ILE A 4 -2.21 -4.92 -16.83
N ALA A 5 -3.40 -4.57 -16.34
CA ALA A 5 -3.68 -4.52 -14.92
C ALA A 5 -3.85 -5.94 -14.36
N VAL A 6 -3.26 -6.20 -13.20
CA VAL A 6 -3.42 -7.46 -12.45
C VAL A 6 -4.15 -7.14 -11.15
N ASN A 7 -5.22 -7.88 -10.87
CA ASN A 7 -5.97 -7.71 -9.63
C ASN A 7 -5.28 -8.49 -8.50
N ILE A 8 -4.89 -7.79 -7.44
CA ILE A 8 -4.24 -8.41 -6.29
C ILE A 8 -5.32 -8.87 -5.30
N PRO A 9 -5.41 -10.18 -4.98
CA PRO A 9 -6.38 -10.65 -3.99
C PRO A 9 -5.98 -10.20 -2.59
N THR A 10 -6.96 -9.96 -1.72
CA THR A 10 -6.74 -9.48 -0.34
C THR A 10 -6.03 -10.49 0.57
N THR A 11 -5.94 -11.75 0.14
CA THR A 11 -5.22 -12.83 0.85
C THR A 11 -3.74 -12.89 0.47
N LEU A 12 -3.28 -12.15 -0.54
CA LEU A 12 -1.88 -12.14 -0.95
C LEU A 12 -1.11 -11.12 -0.11
N THR A 13 -0.09 -11.61 0.60
CA THR A 13 0.92 -10.75 1.22
C THR A 13 1.96 -10.35 0.18
N LEU A 14 2.06 -9.06 -0.11
CA LEU A 14 3.12 -8.52 -0.97
C LEU A 14 4.40 -8.31 -0.17
N THR A 15 5.50 -8.89 -0.63
CA THR A 15 6.84 -8.65 -0.07
C THR A 15 7.70 -7.92 -1.09
N VAL A 16 8.40 -6.89 -0.64
CA VAL A 16 9.18 -6.00 -1.49
C VAL A 16 10.56 -5.74 -0.89
N THR A 17 11.54 -5.41 -1.74
CA THR A 17 12.84 -4.91 -1.28
C THR A 17 12.72 -3.46 -0.77
N HIS A 18 13.78 -2.94 -0.14
CA HIS A 18 13.81 -1.54 0.27
C HIS A 18 13.73 -0.57 -0.91
N GLU A 19 14.42 -0.89 -2.01
CA GLU A 19 14.43 -0.07 -3.23
C GLU A 19 13.04 -0.01 -3.86
N GLN A 20 12.39 -1.17 -4.01
CA GLN A 20 11.02 -1.26 -4.52
C GLN A 20 10.04 -0.51 -3.63
N PHE A 21 10.19 -0.60 -2.31
CA PHE A 21 9.37 0.17 -1.38
C PHE A 21 9.54 1.67 -1.58
N PHE A 22 10.77 2.14 -1.78
CA PHE A 22 11.04 3.55 -2.02
C PHE A 22 10.37 4.05 -3.30
N GLU A 23 10.47 3.30 -4.39
CA GLU A 23 9.77 3.63 -5.65
C GLU A 23 8.24 3.64 -5.48
N LEU A 24 7.70 2.65 -4.76
CA LEU A 24 6.26 2.59 -4.47
C LEU A 24 5.80 3.77 -3.62
N ALA A 25 6.56 4.13 -2.58
CA ALA A 25 6.25 5.29 -1.75
C ALA A 25 6.29 6.58 -2.57
N GLN A 26 7.31 6.74 -3.42
CA GLN A 26 7.44 7.91 -4.29
C GLN A 26 6.33 8.01 -5.33
N ALA A 27 5.86 6.88 -5.88
CA ALA A 27 4.76 6.86 -6.82
C ALA A 27 3.39 7.10 -6.15
N ASN A 28 3.23 6.74 -4.87
CA ASN A 28 1.97 6.81 -4.13
C ASN A 28 2.09 7.73 -2.91
N GLN A 29 2.52 8.98 -3.12
CA GLN A 29 2.76 9.95 -2.04
C GLN A 29 1.52 10.29 -1.18
N ASP A 30 0.32 10.05 -1.71
CA ASP A 30 -0.94 10.25 -0.99
C ASP A 30 -1.24 9.10 0.00
N LEU A 31 -0.63 7.93 -0.20
CA LEU A 31 -0.85 6.75 0.64
C LEU A 31 0.20 6.64 1.75
N GLN A 32 -0.25 6.24 2.95
CA GLN A 32 0.66 5.87 4.03
C GLN A 32 1.13 4.41 3.85
N LEU A 33 2.26 4.23 3.17
CA LEU A 33 2.88 2.91 3.00
C LEU A 33 3.86 2.60 4.13
N LYS A 34 3.90 1.33 4.54
CA LYS A 34 4.87 0.80 5.51
C LYS A 34 5.46 -0.52 5.02
N ARG A 35 6.77 -0.68 5.16
CA ARG A 35 7.46 -1.97 4.98
C ARG A 35 7.80 -2.57 6.33
N THR A 36 7.47 -3.84 6.56
CA THR A 36 7.87 -4.54 7.79
C THR A 36 9.34 -4.98 7.73
N ALA A 37 9.89 -5.44 8.86
CA ALA A 37 11.24 -6.02 8.90
C ALA A 37 11.37 -7.27 8.00
N THR A 38 10.30 -8.06 7.90
CA THR A 38 10.18 -9.23 7.01
C THR A 38 9.99 -8.85 5.54
N GLY A 39 9.77 -7.56 5.24
CA GLY A 39 9.63 -7.03 3.89
C GLY A 39 8.21 -6.94 3.35
N GLU A 40 7.21 -7.19 4.19
CA GLU A 40 5.81 -7.09 3.82
C GLU A 40 5.40 -5.62 3.64
N LEU A 41 4.64 -5.35 2.58
CA LEU A 41 4.08 -4.04 2.27
C LEU A 41 2.69 -3.90 2.89
N ILE A 42 2.50 -2.85 3.68
CA ILE A 42 1.24 -2.52 4.36
C ILE A 42 0.82 -1.11 3.95
N VAL A 43 -0.45 -0.96 3.56
CA VAL A 43 -1.10 0.35 3.39
C VAL A 43 -1.83 0.67 4.68
N MET A 44 -1.44 1.75 5.37
CA MET A 44 -2.16 2.23 6.53
C MET A 44 -3.32 3.12 6.07
N PRO A 45 -4.52 2.96 6.62
CA PRO A 45 -5.59 3.92 6.38
C PRO A 45 -5.17 5.30 6.90
N PRO A 46 -5.63 6.39 6.28
CA PRO A 46 -5.37 7.72 6.79
C PRO A 46 -5.92 7.80 8.22
N THR A 47 -5.07 8.15 9.17
CA THR A 47 -5.47 8.42 10.56
C THR A 47 -6.43 9.62 10.53
N GLY A 48 -7.74 9.36 10.55
CA GLY A 48 -8.77 10.37 10.30
C GLY A 48 -10.14 9.86 9.88
N SER A 49 -10.32 8.57 9.59
CA SER A 49 -11.65 7.98 9.33
C SER A 49 -12.46 7.68 10.60
N GLU A 50 -12.27 8.46 11.67
CA GLU A 50 -13.10 8.44 12.89
C GLU A 50 -14.08 9.63 12.95
N THR A 51 -14.51 10.14 11.80
CA THR A 51 -15.63 11.09 11.77
C THR A 51 -16.70 10.62 10.80
N GLY A 52 -17.85 10.24 11.38
CA GLY A 52 -19.12 10.20 10.67
C GLY A 52 -19.81 8.85 10.59
N LYS A 53 -20.16 8.25 11.74
CA LYS A 53 -21.41 7.50 11.81
C LYS A 53 -22.54 8.52 11.63
N GLU A 54 -23.17 8.56 10.46
CA GLU A 54 -24.49 9.15 10.29
C GLU A 54 -25.39 8.17 9.52
N ILE A 55 -26.28 7.56 10.32
CA ILE A 55 -27.53 6.82 10.06
C ILE A 55 -27.64 5.82 8.90
#